data_AF-A0A7C4X7T2-F1
#
_entry.id   AF-A0A7C4X7T2-F1
#
_cell.length_a   1.000
_cell.length_b   1.000
_cell.length_c   1.000
_cell.angle_alpha   90.00
_cell.angle_beta   90.00
_cell.angle_gamma   90.00
#
_symmetry.space_group_name_H-M   'P 1'
#
loop_
_entity.id
_entity.type
_entity.pdbx_description
1 polymer ?
#
loop_
_entity_poly.entity_id
_entity_poly.type
_entity_poly.pdbx_seq_one_letter_code
_entity_poly.pdbx_strand_id
1 'polypeptide(L)'
;MEQQNTTGQPEQTPVQPVEAQKADISNDAKNLGMLCHLLGFFTSFVGPLILWLIKKDTMPYVDYHGKEALNFQITLAIAYIVAGVSIICMIGAFLIPVLGLLDLIFCIIAALAASKGEYYKYPLCLRLVK
;
A
#
# COMPACT_ATOMS: atom_id res chain seq x y z
N MET A 1 -20.96 -41.58 52.70
CA MET A 1 -19.64 -41.05 53.06
C MET A 1 -18.79 -41.28 51.81
N GLU A 2 -18.33 -40.34 50.99
CA GLU A 2 -18.02 -38.90 51.06
C GLU A 2 -18.10 -38.35 49.60
N GLN A 3 -18.71 -37.17 49.39
CA GLN A 3 -18.10 -35.91 48.91
C GLN A 3 -17.41 -35.95 47.53
N GLN A 4 -18.01 -35.34 46.50
CA GLN A 4 -17.73 -33.98 45.97
C GLN A 4 -16.30 -33.79 45.43
N ASN A 5 -16.17 -33.40 44.14
CA ASN A 5 -15.59 -32.13 43.68
C ASN A 5 -15.25 -32.22 42.17
N THR A 6 -16.10 -31.66 41.30
CA THR A 6 -15.83 -30.48 40.47
C THR A 6 -14.35 -30.23 40.12
N THR A 7 -14.03 -30.29 38.83
CA THR A 7 -12.99 -29.44 38.24
C THR A 7 -13.49 -29.07 36.85
N GLY A 8 -13.89 -27.82 36.70
CA GLY A 8 -14.24 -27.22 35.42
C GLY A 8 -13.06 -27.30 34.48
N GLN A 9 -13.26 -27.94 33.34
CA GLN A 9 -12.37 -27.80 32.21
C GLN A 9 -12.57 -26.39 31.65
N PRO A 10 -11.55 -25.53 31.57
CA PRO A 10 -11.70 -24.24 30.93
C PRO A 10 -12.09 -24.50 29.48
N GLU A 11 -13.24 -23.97 29.09
CA GLU A 11 -13.76 -23.93 27.74
C GLU A 11 -12.69 -23.26 26.88
N GLN A 12 -11.91 -24.07 26.16
CA GLN A 12 -10.98 -23.57 25.17
C GLN A 12 -11.84 -23.04 24.03
N THR A 13 -12.16 -21.74 24.07
CA THR A 13 -12.64 -21.01 22.91
C THR A 13 -11.70 -21.38 21.75
N PRO A 14 -12.21 -21.92 20.62
CA PRO A 14 -11.34 -22.31 19.53
C PRO A 14 -10.53 -21.09 19.09
N VAL A 15 -9.23 -21.11 19.35
CA VAL A 15 -8.29 -20.13 18.81
C VAL A 15 -8.23 -20.45 17.32
N GLN A 16 -9.07 -19.79 16.54
CA GLN A 16 -9.06 -19.94 15.10
C GLN A 16 -7.65 -19.59 14.60
N PRO A 17 -7.03 -20.42 13.75
CA PRO A 17 -5.74 -20.11 13.17
C PRO A 17 -5.79 -18.76 12.45
N VAL A 18 -4.76 -17.94 12.68
CA VAL A 18 -4.53 -16.63 12.02
C VAL A 18 -4.52 -16.74 10.47
N GLU A 19 -4.53 -17.95 9.93
CA GLU A 19 -4.60 -18.31 8.50
C GLU A 19 -5.98 -18.02 7.85
N ALA A 20 -7.03 -17.76 8.62
CA ALA A 20 -8.36 -17.45 8.09
C ALA A 20 -8.48 -16.07 7.38
N GLN A 21 -7.42 -15.25 7.37
CA GLN A 21 -7.43 -13.91 6.73
C GLN A 21 -6.77 -13.86 5.33
N LYS A 22 -6.47 -15.00 4.70
CA LYS A 22 -6.37 -15.05 3.23
C LYS A 22 -7.79 -15.20 2.65
N ALA A 23 -8.67 -14.25 2.97
CA ALA A 23 -9.91 -14.09 2.22
C ALA A 23 -9.50 -13.96 0.75
N ASP A 24 -10.10 -14.74 -0.15
CA ASP A 24 -9.79 -14.68 -1.58
C ASP A 24 -9.99 -13.23 -2.07
N ILE A 25 -8.90 -12.48 -2.22
CA ILE A 25 -8.94 -11.09 -2.65
C ILE A 25 -9.53 -11.10 -4.05
N SER A 26 -10.73 -10.55 -4.20
CA SER A 26 -11.43 -10.48 -5.48
C SER A 26 -10.54 -9.88 -6.58
N ASN A 27 -10.69 -10.39 -7.80
CA ASN A 27 -10.00 -9.84 -8.97
C ASN A 27 -10.25 -8.34 -9.15
N ASP A 28 -11.44 -7.85 -8.79
CA ASP A 28 -11.73 -6.40 -8.83
C ASP A 28 -10.86 -5.63 -7.85
N ALA A 29 -10.68 -6.15 -6.64
CA ALA A 29 -9.81 -5.53 -5.64
C ALA A 29 -8.34 -5.56 -6.07
N LYS A 30 -7.87 -6.68 -6.65
CA LYS A 30 -6.52 -6.80 -7.23
C LYS A 30 -6.30 -5.78 -8.35
N ASN A 31 -7.25 -5.69 -9.28
CA ASN A 31 -7.20 -4.75 -10.40
C ASN A 31 -7.21 -3.30 -9.92
N LEU A 32 -8.05 -2.93 -8.96
CA LEU A 32 -8.08 -1.58 -8.39
C LEU A 32 -6.82 -1.28 -7.57
N GLY A 33 -6.27 -2.26 -6.83
CA GLY A 33 -5.00 -2.11 -6.13
C GLY A 33 -3.83 -1.89 -7.09
N MET A 34 -3.81 -2.61 -8.23
CA MET A 34 -2.87 -2.37 -9.32
C MET A 34 -3.03 -0.97 -9.90
N LEU A 35 -4.28 -0.55 -10.16
CA LEU A 35 -4.59 0.78 -10.69
C LEU A 35 -4.14 1.91 -9.76
N CYS A 36 -4.16 1.74 -8.43
CA CYS A 36 -3.61 2.75 -7.51
C CYS A 36 -2.16 3.11 -7.86
N HIS A 37 -1.30 2.12 -8.10
CA HIS A 37 0.11 2.36 -8.41
C HIS A 37 0.31 2.87 -9.84
N LEU A 38 -0.42 2.31 -10.81
CA LEU A 38 -0.31 2.75 -12.21
C LEU A 38 -0.80 4.20 -12.40
N LEU A 39 -1.94 4.56 -11.78
CA LEU A 39 -2.41 5.94 -11.75
C LEU A 39 -1.39 6.85 -11.09
N GLY A 40 -0.71 6.36 -10.04
CA GLY A 40 0.39 7.07 -9.40
C GLY A 40 1.42 7.56 -10.40
N PHE A 41 1.95 6.65 -11.21
CA PHE A 41 2.97 6.99 -12.21
C PHE A 41 2.52 8.05 -13.21
N PHE A 42 1.30 7.95 -13.78
CA PHE A 42 0.84 8.86 -14.83
C PHE A 42 0.28 10.20 -14.33
N THR A 43 -0.24 10.22 -13.11
CA THR A 43 -1.00 11.37 -12.59
C THR A 43 -0.44 11.92 -11.28
N SER A 44 0.73 11.44 -10.87
CA SER A 44 1.31 11.67 -9.55
C SER A 44 0.30 11.27 -8.45
N PHE A 45 0.24 12.01 -7.35
CA PHE A 45 -0.61 11.66 -6.20
C PHE A 45 -2.12 11.84 -6.46
N VAL A 46 -2.54 12.50 -7.55
CA VAL A 46 -3.95 12.84 -7.81
C VAL A 46 -4.79 11.62 -8.15
N GLY A 47 -4.35 10.78 -9.08
CA GLY A 47 -5.07 9.55 -9.45
C GLY A 47 -5.24 8.54 -8.30
N PRO A 48 -4.17 8.17 -7.55
CA PRO A 48 -4.33 7.30 -6.39
C PRO A 48 -5.19 7.95 -5.31
N LEU A 49 -5.12 9.28 -5.10
CA LEU A 49 -6.01 9.98 -4.16
C LEU A 49 -7.48 9.81 -4.52
N ILE A 50 -7.85 10.08 -5.79
CA ILE A 50 -9.23 9.96 -6.25
C ILE A 50 -9.72 8.50 -6.10
N LEU A 51 -8.93 7.54 -6.59
CA LEU A 51 -9.30 6.12 -6.52
C LEU A 51 -9.42 5.64 -5.08
N TRP A 52 -8.48 6.03 -4.21
CA TRP A 52 -8.50 5.70 -2.79
C TRP A 52 -9.75 6.28 -2.12
N LEU A 53 -10.08 7.56 -2.33
CA LEU A 53 -11.27 8.18 -1.74
C LEU A 53 -12.58 7.49 -2.15
N ILE A 54 -12.68 6.98 -3.38
CA ILE A 54 -13.87 6.27 -3.88
C ILE A 54 -14.01 4.88 -3.23
N LYS A 55 -12.90 4.19 -2.96
CA LYS A 55 -12.90 2.76 -2.60
C LYS A 55 -12.49 2.46 -1.16
N LYS A 56 -11.90 3.41 -0.42
CA LYS A 56 -11.34 3.20 0.93
C LYS A 56 -12.32 2.59 1.92
N ASP A 57 -13.59 3.00 1.88
CA ASP A 57 -14.59 2.56 2.86
C ASP A 57 -15.25 1.22 2.47
N THR A 58 -15.02 0.74 1.24
CA THR A 58 -15.69 -0.45 0.70
C THR A 58 -14.73 -1.61 0.39
N MET A 59 -13.45 -1.33 0.19
CA MET A 59 -12.46 -2.34 -0.22
C MET A 59 -11.16 -2.20 0.59
N PRO A 60 -11.00 -2.95 1.70
CA PRO A 60 -9.82 -2.86 2.57
C PRO A 60 -8.48 -3.09 1.85
N TYR A 61 -8.46 -3.94 0.83
CA TYR A 61 -7.27 -4.17 -0.01
C TYR A 61 -6.88 -2.94 -0.83
N VAL A 62 -7.87 -2.23 -1.38
CA VAL A 62 -7.68 -1.00 -2.12
C VAL A 62 -7.36 0.17 -1.19
N ASP A 63 -7.91 0.17 0.04
CA ASP A 63 -7.52 1.14 1.08
C ASP A 63 -6.01 1.07 1.35
N TYR A 64 -5.47 -0.13 1.54
CA TYR A 64 -4.03 -0.34 1.74
C TYR A 64 -3.19 0.16 0.56
N HIS A 65 -3.47 -0.33 -0.65
CA HIS A 65 -2.66 0.03 -1.82
C HIS A 65 -2.84 1.48 -2.23
N GLY A 66 -4.04 2.04 -2.04
CA GLY A 66 -4.33 3.46 -2.26
C GLY A 66 -3.50 4.34 -1.34
N LYS A 67 -3.44 4.03 -0.04
CA LYS A 67 -2.58 4.78 0.91
C LYS A 67 -1.11 4.66 0.58
N GLU A 68 -0.61 3.47 0.27
CA GLU A 68 0.81 3.28 -0.08
C GLU A 68 1.18 4.01 -1.38
N ALA A 69 0.34 3.92 -2.43
CA ALA A 69 0.56 4.65 -3.68
C ALA A 69 0.49 6.18 -3.48
N LEU A 70 -0.49 6.66 -2.73
CA LEU A 70 -0.66 8.08 -2.41
C LEU A 70 0.55 8.64 -1.65
N ASN A 71 0.95 7.95 -0.58
CA ASN A 71 2.11 8.34 0.23
C ASN A 71 3.41 8.32 -0.59
N PHE A 72 3.59 7.33 -1.47
CA PHE A 72 4.77 7.24 -2.33
C PHE A 72 4.81 8.40 -3.34
N GLN A 73 3.71 8.71 -4.03
CA GLN A 73 3.68 9.81 -4.98
C GLN A 73 3.82 11.18 -4.31
N ILE A 74 3.33 11.37 -3.08
CA ILE A 74 3.63 12.59 -2.31
C ILE A 74 5.12 12.66 -1.98
N THR A 75 5.73 11.54 -1.59
CA THR A 75 7.18 11.46 -1.32
C THR A 75 7.98 11.84 -2.56
N LEU A 76 7.62 11.31 -3.74
CA LEU A 76 8.28 11.63 -4.99
C LEU A 76 8.02 13.07 -5.43
N ALA A 77 6.81 13.60 -5.24
CA ALA A 77 6.52 15.00 -5.54
C ALA A 77 7.43 15.95 -4.75
N ILE A 78 7.64 15.68 -3.45
CA ILE A 78 8.59 16.43 -2.62
C ILE A 78 10.01 16.28 -3.16
N ALA A 79 10.44 15.06 -3.51
CA ALA A 79 11.77 14.81 -4.07
C ALA A 79 11.98 15.57 -5.40
N TYR A 80 10.98 15.61 -6.27
CA TYR A 80 11.02 16.38 -7.52
C TYR A 80 11.11 17.89 -7.29
N ILE A 81 10.42 18.43 -6.29
CA ILE A 81 10.54 19.85 -5.93
C ILE A 81 11.98 20.17 -5.49
N VAL A 82 12.55 19.34 -4.61
CA VAL A 82 13.94 19.50 -4.14
C VAL A 82 14.93 19.37 -5.31
N ALA A 83 14.74 18.39 -6.19
CA ALA A 83 15.55 18.21 -7.38
C ALA A 83 15.43 19.41 -8.33
N GLY A 84 14.21 19.94 -8.52
CA GLY A 84 13.94 21.11 -9.35
C GLY A 84 14.64 22.37 -8.86
N VAL A 85 14.62 22.64 -7.55
CA VAL A 85 15.38 23.76 -6.97
C VAL A 85 16.89 23.55 -7.15
N SER A 86 17.36 22.31 -7.06
CA SER A 86 18.77 21.94 -7.23
C SER A 86 19.28 21.99 -8.68
N ILE A 87 18.41 22.32 -9.66
CA ILE A 87 18.82 22.53 -11.06
C ILE A 87 19.80 23.69 -11.19
N ILE A 88 19.69 24.73 -10.34
CA ILE A 88 20.60 25.89 -10.35
C ILE A 88 22.07 25.46 -10.18
N CYS A 89 22.29 24.36 -9.44
CA CYS A 89 23.62 23.76 -9.23
C CYS A 89 23.93 22.62 -10.20
N MET A 90 23.17 22.44 -11.29
CA MET A 90 23.20 21.31 -12.24
C MET A 90 22.92 19.90 -11.66
N ILE A 91 22.93 19.72 -10.34
CA ILE A 91 22.64 18.43 -9.68
C ILE A 91 21.22 17.94 -10.01
N GLY A 92 20.25 18.86 -10.02
CA GLY A 92 18.86 18.54 -10.32
C GLY A 92 18.65 17.86 -11.68
N ALA A 93 19.45 18.22 -12.68
CA ALA A 93 19.35 17.66 -14.03
C ALA A 93 19.64 16.15 -14.06
N PHE A 94 20.51 15.66 -13.18
CA PHE A 94 20.81 14.23 -13.04
C PHE A 94 19.84 13.52 -12.09
N LEU A 95 19.32 14.21 -11.07
CA LEU A 95 18.39 13.62 -10.11
C LEU A 95 17.01 13.32 -10.71
N ILE A 96 16.46 14.23 -11.52
CA ILE A 96 15.13 14.09 -12.12
C ILE A 96 14.96 12.77 -12.91
N PRO A 97 15.84 12.40 -13.86
CA PRO A 97 15.69 11.13 -14.57
C PRO A 97 15.84 9.91 -13.66
N VAL A 98 16.69 10.00 -12.62
CA VAL A 98 16.84 8.93 -11.63
C VAL A 98 15.56 8.76 -10.82
N LEU A 99 14.93 9.84 -10.37
CA LEU A 99 13.64 9.80 -9.68
C LEU A 99 12.54 9.21 -10.58
N GLY A 100 12.50 9.58 -11.86
CA GLY A 100 11.53 9.02 -12.82
C GLY A 100 11.70 7.53 -13.06
N LEU A 101 12.95 7.06 -13.13
CA LEU A 101 13.23 5.64 -13.25
C LEU A 101 12.86 4.87 -11.97
N LEU A 102 13.16 5.43 -10.79
CA LEU A 102 12.77 4.84 -9.50
C LEU A 102 11.24 4.79 -9.34
N ASP A 103 10.53 5.85 -9.70
CA ASP A 103 9.06 5.91 -9.72
C ASP A 103 8.51 4.74 -10.54
N LEU A 104 8.93 4.64 -11.81
CA LEU A 104 8.48 3.60 -12.72
C LEU A 104 8.73 2.21 -12.17
N ILE A 105 9.96 1.92 -11.70
CA ILE A 105 10.32 0.61 -11.18
C ILE A 105 9.44 0.23 -9.98
N PHE A 106 9.32 1.12 -8.99
CA PHE A 106 8.56 0.81 -7.79
C PHE A 106 7.06 0.72 -8.06
N CYS A 107 6.49 1.59 -8.89
CA CYS A 107 5.09 1.51 -9.30
C CYS A 107 4.78 0.18 -10.01
N ILE A 108 5.67 -0.31 -10.87
CA ILE A 108 5.50 -1.60 -11.55
C ILE A 108 5.60 -2.77 -10.56
N ILE A 109 6.58 -2.77 -9.65
CA ILE A 109 6.70 -3.83 -8.62
C ILE A 109 5.44 -3.86 -7.73
N ALA A 110 4.98 -2.69 -7.30
CA ALA A 110 3.78 -2.57 -6.46
C ALA A 110 2.52 -3.01 -7.21
N ALA A 111 2.39 -2.67 -8.49
CA ALA A 111 1.32 -3.14 -9.37
C ALA A 111 1.34 -4.66 -9.56
N LEU A 112 2.51 -5.25 -9.78
CA LEU A 112 2.68 -6.71 -9.92
C LEU A 112 2.43 -7.47 -8.61
N ALA A 113 2.79 -6.90 -7.47
CA ALA A 113 2.43 -7.45 -6.17
C ALA A 113 0.91 -7.35 -5.94
N ALA A 114 0.32 -6.20 -6.25
CA ALA A 114 -1.12 -5.98 -6.10
C ALA A 114 -1.94 -6.95 -6.95
N SER A 115 -1.49 -7.26 -8.17
CA SER A 115 -2.15 -8.23 -9.06
C SER A 115 -2.08 -9.67 -8.54
N LYS A 116 -1.07 -10.00 -7.73
CA LYS A 116 -0.93 -11.31 -7.06
C LYS A 116 -1.71 -11.41 -5.75
N GLY A 117 -2.33 -10.33 -5.28
CA GLY A 117 -2.95 -10.30 -3.95
C GLY A 117 -1.94 -10.05 -2.82
N GLU A 118 -0.76 -9.52 -3.13
CA GLU A 118 0.30 -9.27 -2.15
C GLU A 118 0.33 -7.82 -1.69
N TYR A 119 0.51 -7.63 -0.39
CA TYR A 119 0.64 -6.31 0.23
C TYR A 119 2.06 -5.77 0.06
N TYR A 120 2.26 -4.97 -0.99
CA TYR A 120 3.54 -4.29 -1.23
C TYR A 120 3.67 -3.04 -0.35
N LYS A 121 4.84 -2.88 0.27
CA LYS A 121 5.17 -1.72 1.11
C LYS A 121 6.34 -0.98 0.47
N TYR A 122 6.16 0.29 0.13
CA TYR A 122 7.24 1.05 -0.50
C TYR A 122 8.39 1.25 0.50
N PRO A 123 9.64 0.94 0.11
CA PRO A 123 10.79 1.04 1.00
C PRO A 123 11.12 2.50 1.34
N LEU A 124 10.99 3.41 0.37
CA LEU A 124 11.22 4.84 0.53
C LEU A 124 9.89 5.59 0.37
N CYS A 125 9.17 5.75 1.49
CA CYS A 125 7.83 6.34 1.49
C CYS A 125 7.50 6.99 2.84
N LEU A 126 7.14 8.27 2.79
CA LEU A 126 6.61 9.03 3.92
C LEU A 126 5.14 8.67 4.11
N ARG A 127 4.83 7.95 5.20
CA ARG A 127 3.46 7.51 5.52
C ARG A 127 2.66 8.58 6.24
N LEU A 128 2.17 9.54 5.47
CA LEU A 128 1.36 10.66 5.96
C LEU A 128 -0.08 10.21 6.24
N VAL A 129 -0.64 9.41 5.34
CA VAL A 129 -1.97 8.80 5.47
C VAL A 129 -1.81 7.40 6.09
N LYS A 130 -2.57 7.13 7.17
CA LYS A 130 -2.54 5.87 7.95
C LYS A 130 -3.84 5.09 7.81
#